data_AF-A0A329RN06-F1
#
_entry.id   AF-A0A329RN06-F1
#
_cell.length_a   1.000
_cell.length_b   1.000
_cell.length_c   1.000
_cell.angle_alpha   90.00
_cell.angle_beta   90.00
_cell.angle_gamma   90.00
#
_symmetry.space_group_name_H-M   'P 1'
#
loop_
_entity.id
_entity.type
_entity.pdbx_description
1 polymer ?
#
loop_
_entity_poly.entity_id
_entity_poly.type
_entity_poly.pdbx_seq_one_letter_code
_entity_poly.pdbx_strand_id
1 'polypeptide(L)'
;MDVIPCRGAKICSPFVASDGSIYYVSAGTGEVFQYQASDTHTPVVFSGGEPFGAQFDHRGRLHLADCAHAAILRVDDTAQPGVMVKTYEERAFRGPNGIAFAQDDTLFFTDSGPMGETTLEKPRGSVFCIASSPSGGQVLRPLVIDCLAHPWGIAVSPDTGALFVAETMKNRIVRLHQRPSNAYHASVFYQFSGGMGPSGLACGDDGTLYVGHYDFSGGSASNGKVSVIGSDGILKRTMEIPGTEITGLCLSADKGYVIVTETSTNTIHRLPIR
;
A
#
# COMPACT_ATOMS: atom_id res chain seq x y z
N MET A 1 2.06 7.03 21.98
CA MET A 1 1.87 5.97 20.96
C MET A 1 0.64 5.23 21.39
N ASP A 2 -0.40 5.27 20.57
CA ASP A 2 -1.64 4.53 20.86
C ASP A 2 -1.59 3.21 20.08
N VAL A 3 -1.99 2.12 20.73
CA VAL A 3 -2.01 0.78 20.15
C VAL A 3 -3.44 0.28 20.14
N ILE A 4 -3.90 -0.17 18.97
CA ILE A 4 -5.26 -0.63 18.73
C ILE A 4 -5.19 -2.12 18.36
N PRO A 5 -5.60 -3.04 19.25
CA PRO A 5 -5.72 -4.46 18.91
C PRO A 5 -6.74 -4.66 17.80
N CYS A 6 -6.39 -5.40 16.76
CA CYS A 6 -7.27 -5.59 15.62
C CYS A 6 -8.07 -6.90 15.68
N ARG A 7 -9.16 -6.95 14.93
CA ARG A 7 -9.89 -8.18 14.57
C ARG A 7 -9.35 -8.76 13.27
N GLY A 8 -9.64 -10.04 13.02
CA GLY A 8 -9.18 -10.75 11.84
C GLY A 8 -7.75 -11.30 12.00
N ALA A 9 -7.08 -11.55 10.88
CA ALA A 9 -5.73 -12.10 10.82
C ALA A 9 -4.99 -11.58 9.58
N LYS A 10 -3.65 -11.55 9.63
CA LYS A 10 -2.81 -10.94 8.57
C LYS A 10 -3.25 -9.51 8.24
N ILE A 11 -3.32 -8.66 9.26
CA ILE A 11 -3.78 -7.28 9.05
C ILE A 11 -2.80 -6.50 8.18
N CYS A 12 -3.32 -5.67 7.29
CA CYS A 12 -2.53 -4.88 6.35
C CYS A 12 -3.28 -3.62 5.87
N SER A 13 -2.58 -2.80 5.10
CA SER A 13 -3.11 -1.63 4.39
C SER A 13 -4.11 -0.80 5.22
N PRO A 14 -3.66 -0.10 6.27
CA PRO A 14 -4.53 0.86 6.93
C PRO A 14 -4.80 2.03 5.98
N PHE A 15 -6.01 2.57 6.00
CA PHE A 15 -6.38 3.76 5.26
C PHE A 15 -7.40 4.58 6.06
N VAL A 16 -7.53 5.85 5.73
CA VAL A 16 -8.37 6.79 6.49
C VAL A 16 -9.37 7.44 5.57
N ALA A 17 -10.63 7.50 6.01
CA ALA A 17 -11.67 8.27 5.32
C ALA A 17 -11.59 9.76 5.67
N SER A 18 -12.28 10.61 4.90
CA SER A 18 -12.26 12.06 5.10
C SER A 18 -12.80 12.53 6.45
N ASP A 19 -13.62 11.71 7.11
CA ASP A 19 -14.15 11.95 8.46
C ASP A 19 -13.15 11.57 9.57
N GLY A 20 -11.99 11.01 9.22
CA GLY A 20 -10.97 10.54 10.16
C GLY A 20 -11.15 9.08 10.61
N SER A 21 -12.19 8.37 10.14
CA SER A 21 -12.38 6.95 10.42
C SER A 21 -11.21 6.14 9.88
N ILE A 22 -10.66 5.25 10.71
CA ILE A 22 -9.57 4.35 10.33
C ILE A 22 -10.18 3.06 9.80
N TYR A 23 -9.66 2.58 8.67
CA TYR A 23 -9.99 1.30 8.09
C TYR A 23 -8.72 0.47 7.97
N TYR A 24 -8.87 -0.84 7.95
CA TYR A 24 -7.77 -1.77 7.70
C TYR A 24 -8.30 -3.05 7.07
N VAL A 25 -7.39 -3.77 6.41
CA VAL A 25 -7.69 -5.02 5.73
C VAL A 25 -7.24 -6.19 6.58
N SER A 26 -8.06 -7.22 6.68
CA SER A 26 -7.71 -8.53 7.23
C SER A 26 -7.56 -9.51 6.07
N ALA A 27 -6.34 -9.65 5.55
CA ALA A 27 -6.08 -10.51 4.40
C ALA A 27 -6.40 -11.98 4.70
N GLY A 28 -6.20 -12.41 5.95
CA GLY A 28 -6.47 -13.77 6.38
C GLY A 28 -7.95 -14.13 6.47
N THR A 29 -8.85 -13.13 6.55
CA THR A 29 -10.31 -13.36 6.60
C THR A 29 -11.06 -12.80 5.39
N GLY A 30 -10.41 -12.03 4.52
CA GLY A 30 -11.05 -11.41 3.36
C GLY A 30 -11.91 -10.19 3.69
N GLU A 31 -11.81 -9.66 4.91
CA GLU A 31 -12.65 -8.57 5.40
C GLU A 31 -11.91 -7.23 5.40
N VAL A 32 -12.66 -6.16 5.18
CA VAL A 32 -12.24 -4.79 5.49
C VAL A 32 -13.01 -4.33 6.72
N PHE A 33 -12.29 -3.88 7.73
CA PHE A 33 -12.86 -3.38 8.97
C PHE A 33 -12.80 -1.86 9.02
N GLN A 34 -13.85 -1.25 9.56
CA GLN A 34 -13.83 0.12 10.07
C GLN A 34 -13.56 0.07 11.58
N TYR A 35 -12.57 0.84 12.04
CA TYR A 35 -12.32 1.11 13.45
C TYR A 35 -12.96 2.42 13.87
N GLN A 36 -13.75 2.37 14.94
CA GLN A 36 -14.42 3.52 15.53
C GLN A 36 -13.90 3.77 16.95
N ALA A 37 -13.96 5.03 17.41
CA ALA A 37 -13.40 5.48 18.69
C ALA A 37 -13.96 4.74 19.94
N SER A 38 -15.08 4.02 19.82
CA SER A 38 -15.64 3.13 20.85
C SER A 38 -14.95 1.76 20.94
N ASP A 39 -13.73 1.63 20.41
CA ASP A 39 -13.00 0.35 20.28
C ASP A 39 -13.81 -0.72 19.52
N THR A 40 -14.63 -0.25 18.57
CA THR A 40 -15.54 -1.09 17.79
C THR A 40 -14.96 -1.30 16.41
N HIS A 41 -14.87 -2.57 16.02
CA HIS A 41 -14.39 -3.00 14.70
C HIS A 41 -15.57 -3.62 13.94
N THR A 42 -16.04 -2.93 12.91
CA THR A 42 -17.18 -3.39 12.11
C THR A 42 -16.68 -3.84 10.73
N PRO A 43 -16.95 -5.09 10.31
CA PRO A 43 -16.66 -5.50 8.93
C PRO A 43 -17.62 -4.74 8.01
N VAL A 44 -17.06 -3.97 7.08
CA VAL A 44 -17.83 -3.16 6.13
C VAL A 44 -17.92 -3.82 4.76
N VAL A 45 -16.95 -4.68 4.43
CA VAL A 45 -16.85 -5.36 3.14
C VAL A 45 -16.21 -6.73 3.36
N PHE A 46 -16.71 -7.74 2.64
CA PHE A 46 -16.10 -9.06 2.53
C PHE A 46 -15.82 -9.36 1.06
N SER A 47 -14.54 -9.55 0.69
CA SER A 47 -14.16 -9.82 -0.70
C SER A 47 -14.32 -11.28 -1.10
N GLY A 48 -14.31 -12.22 -0.14
CA GLY A 48 -14.22 -13.65 -0.42
C GLY A 48 -12.83 -14.11 -0.90
N GLY A 49 -11.83 -13.23 -0.87
CA GLY A 49 -10.46 -13.48 -1.34
C GLY A 49 -9.40 -13.12 -0.29
N GLU A 50 -8.21 -12.72 -0.75
CA GLU A 50 -7.08 -12.29 0.10
C GLU A 50 -6.69 -10.85 -0.30
N PRO A 51 -7.45 -9.84 0.15
CA PRO A 51 -7.14 -8.45 -0.11
C PRO A 51 -5.89 -8.03 0.68
N PHE A 52 -4.93 -7.41 -0.01
CA PHE A 52 -3.71 -6.86 0.60
C PHE A 52 -3.69 -5.34 0.63
N GLY A 53 -4.46 -4.69 -0.25
CA GLY A 53 -4.55 -3.25 -0.37
C GLY A 53 -5.99 -2.80 -0.44
N ALA A 54 -6.30 -1.67 0.20
CA ALA A 54 -7.61 -1.04 0.10
C ALA A 54 -7.50 0.47 0.21
N GLN A 55 -8.28 1.20 -0.60
CA GLN A 55 -8.36 2.65 -0.52
C GLN A 55 -9.67 3.17 -1.13
N PHE A 56 -10.19 4.26 -0.57
CA PHE A 56 -11.28 5.02 -1.18
C PHE A 56 -10.77 5.90 -2.33
N ASP A 57 -11.53 5.98 -3.42
CA ASP A 57 -11.35 7.05 -4.39
C ASP A 57 -11.93 8.38 -3.86
N HIS A 58 -11.74 9.48 -4.59
CA HIS A 58 -12.24 10.79 -4.17
C HIS A 58 -13.77 10.91 -4.17
N ARG A 59 -14.50 9.90 -4.69
CA ARG A 59 -15.96 9.80 -4.66
C ARG A 59 -16.46 8.91 -3.52
N GLY A 60 -15.57 8.38 -2.69
CA GLY A 60 -15.91 7.52 -1.55
C GLY A 60 -16.14 6.04 -1.92
N ARG A 61 -15.79 5.61 -3.13
CA ARG A 61 -15.92 4.20 -3.53
C ARG A 61 -14.69 3.41 -3.11
N LEU A 62 -14.90 2.29 -2.43
CA LEU A 62 -13.79 1.44 -1.97
C LEU A 62 -13.25 0.59 -3.11
N HIS A 63 -11.93 0.55 -3.24
CA HIS A 63 -11.21 -0.30 -4.18
C HIS A 63 -10.27 -1.23 -3.40
N LEU A 64 -10.17 -2.48 -3.85
CA LEU A 64 -9.35 -3.51 -3.21
C LEU A 64 -8.34 -4.06 -4.22
N ALA A 65 -7.09 -4.20 -3.80
CA ALA A 65 -6.10 -5.03 -4.46
C ALA A 65 -6.17 -6.42 -3.84
N ASP A 66 -6.78 -7.37 -4.55
CA ASP A 66 -7.06 -8.72 -4.06
C ASP A 66 -6.16 -9.75 -4.73
N CYS A 67 -5.29 -10.36 -3.92
CA CYS A 67 -4.29 -11.31 -4.38
C CYS A 67 -4.92 -12.63 -4.83
N ALA A 68 -5.88 -13.15 -4.06
CA ALA A 68 -6.52 -14.44 -4.37
C ALA A 68 -7.38 -14.35 -5.65
N HIS A 69 -8.06 -13.21 -5.85
CA HIS A 69 -8.82 -12.96 -7.08
C HIS A 69 -7.95 -12.55 -8.27
N ALA A 70 -6.65 -12.29 -8.06
CA ALA A 70 -5.74 -11.71 -9.04
C ALA A 70 -6.36 -10.48 -9.74
N ALA A 71 -6.97 -9.58 -8.95
CA ALA A 71 -7.82 -8.52 -9.47
C ALA A 71 -7.80 -7.26 -8.61
N ILE A 72 -8.05 -6.13 -9.27
CA ILE A 72 -8.58 -4.95 -8.59
C ILE A 72 -10.09 -5.11 -8.53
N LEU A 73 -10.63 -5.04 -7.31
CA LEU A 73 -12.06 -5.06 -7.06
C LEU A 73 -12.54 -3.63 -6.74
N ARG A 74 -13.79 -3.34 -7.06
CA ARG A 74 -14.46 -2.11 -6.66
C ARG A 74 -15.77 -2.46 -5.97
N VAL A 75 -16.00 -1.87 -4.81
CA VAL A 75 -17.24 -2.02 -4.07
C VAL A 75 -18.26 -1.05 -4.64
N ASP A 76 -19.39 -1.59 -5.07
CA ASP A 76 -20.53 -0.79 -5.53
C ASP A 76 -21.45 -0.42 -4.36
N ASP A 77 -22.53 0.31 -4.65
CA ASP A 77 -23.49 0.79 -3.65
C ASP A 77 -24.18 -0.36 -2.88
N THR A 78 -24.07 -1.62 -3.34
CA THR A 78 -24.64 -2.80 -2.67
C THR A 78 -23.71 -3.42 -1.62
N ALA A 79 -22.56 -2.78 -1.37
CA ALA A 79 -21.49 -3.28 -0.49
C ALA A 79 -20.89 -4.63 -0.93
N GLN A 80 -21.12 -5.04 -2.19
CA GLN A 80 -20.52 -6.24 -2.76
C GLN A 80 -19.35 -5.85 -3.69
N PRO A 81 -18.14 -6.41 -3.47
CA PRO A 81 -17.01 -6.18 -4.37
C PRO A 81 -17.22 -6.83 -5.74
N GLY A 82 -17.20 -6.03 -6.81
CA GLY A 82 -17.17 -6.49 -8.18
C GLY A 82 -15.76 -6.40 -8.79
N VAL A 83 -15.44 -7.29 -9.74
CA VAL A 83 -14.16 -7.22 -10.47
C VAL A 83 -14.13 -5.97 -11.35
N MET A 84 -13.16 -5.09 -11.10
CA MET A 84 -12.89 -3.92 -11.92
C MET A 84 -11.92 -4.27 -13.06
N VAL A 85 -10.82 -4.97 -12.74
CA VAL A 85 -9.88 -5.48 -13.74
C VAL A 85 -9.08 -6.67 -13.20
N LYS A 86 -8.78 -7.65 -14.05
CA LYS A 86 -8.03 -8.87 -13.67
C LYS A 86 -6.99 -9.35 -14.70
N THR A 87 -6.90 -8.69 -15.85
CA THR A 87 -5.95 -9.04 -16.91
C THR A 87 -5.32 -7.80 -17.55
N TYR A 88 -4.10 -7.95 -18.03
CA TYR A 88 -3.40 -7.03 -18.92
C TYR A 88 -2.83 -7.81 -20.10
N GLU A 89 -3.10 -7.38 -21.34
CA GLU A 89 -2.68 -8.10 -22.56
C GLU A 89 -2.96 -9.61 -22.49
N GLU A 90 -4.19 -9.97 -22.10
CA GLU A 90 -4.67 -11.35 -21.94
C GLU A 90 -3.98 -12.18 -20.84
N ARG A 91 -3.03 -11.60 -20.10
CA ARG A 91 -2.38 -12.25 -18.96
C ARG A 91 -3.08 -11.85 -17.66
N ALA A 92 -3.36 -12.82 -16.81
CA ALA A 92 -3.84 -12.57 -15.46
C ALA A 92 -2.75 -11.86 -14.63
N PHE A 93 -3.18 -11.01 -13.69
CA PHE A 93 -2.28 -10.49 -12.66
C PHE A 93 -1.76 -11.64 -11.79
N ARG A 94 -0.59 -11.43 -11.16
CA ARG A 94 -0.01 -12.40 -10.23
C ARG A 94 -0.73 -12.42 -8.89
N GLY A 95 -1.20 -11.24 -8.49
CA GLY A 95 -1.80 -10.94 -7.22
C GLY A 95 -1.49 -9.48 -6.87
N PRO A 96 -2.46 -8.57 -7.12
CA PRO A 96 -2.34 -7.18 -6.71
C PRO A 96 -2.10 -7.03 -5.21
N ASN A 97 -1.28 -6.05 -4.80
CA ASN A 97 -0.89 -5.85 -3.41
C ASN A 97 -1.18 -4.43 -2.91
N GLY A 98 -0.36 -3.45 -3.26
CA GLY A 98 -0.55 -2.05 -2.89
C GLY A 98 -1.48 -1.32 -3.87
N ILE A 99 -2.22 -0.34 -3.36
CA ILE A 99 -3.09 0.54 -4.15
C ILE A 99 -2.90 2.00 -3.69
N ALA A 100 -2.95 2.94 -4.62
CA ALA A 100 -2.95 4.37 -4.33
C ALA A 100 -3.71 5.17 -5.40
N PHE A 101 -4.29 6.29 -5.02
CA PHE A 101 -4.94 7.23 -5.94
C PHE A 101 -4.14 8.53 -6.07
N ALA A 102 -4.00 9.04 -7.30
CA ALA A 102 -3.61 10.43 -7.54
C ALA A 102 -4.82 11.37 -7.46
N GLN A 103 -4.55 12.68 -7.39
CA GLN A 103 -5.57 13.73 -7.30
C GLN A 103 -6.56 13.73 -8.48
N ASP A 104 -6.17 13.19 -9.63
CA ASP A 104 -7.01 13.08 -10.84
C ASP A 104 -7.81 11.77 -10.90
N ASP A 105 -7.93 11.05 -9.77
CA ASP A 105 -8.54 9.72 -9.64
C ASP A 105 -7.82 8.62 -10.46
N THR A 106 -6.58 8.84 -10.92
CA THR A 106 -5.76 7.74 -11.46
C THR A 106 -5.42 6.76 -10.35
N LEU A 107 -5.83 5.50 -10.52
CA LEU A 107 -5.55 4.40 -9.61
C LEU A 107 -4.22 3.77 -10.01
N PHE A 108 -3.28 3.66 -9.07
CA PHE A 108 -2.04 2.92 -9.22
C PHE A 108 -2.04 1.69 -8.33
N PHE A 109 -1.48 0.59 -8.81
CA PHE A 109 -1.34 -0.62 -8.01
C PHE A 109 -0.07 -1.40 -8.34
N THR A 110 0.43 -2.13 -7.36
CA THR A 110 1.52 -3.09 -7.51
C THR A 110 0.94 -4.50 -7.74
N ASP A 111 1.61 -5.29 -8.58
CA ASP A 111 1.29 -6.69 -8.83
C ASP A 111 2.50 -7.56 -8.49
N SER A 112 2.49 -8.16 -7.30
CA SER A 112 3.61 -8.95 -6.77
C SER A 112 3.34 -10.44 -6.74
N GLY A 113 2.06 -10.84 -6.74
CA GLY A 113 1.66 -12.16 -6.28
C GLY A 113 1.90 -12.36 -4.78
N PRO A 114 1.61 -13.57 -4.27
CA PRO A 114 1.92 -13.93 -2.89
C PRO A 114 3.45 -13.85 -2.66
N MET A 115 3.84 -13.66 -1.40
CA MET A 115 5.25 -13.61 -1.03
C MET A 115 5.97 -14.91 -1.45
N GLY A 116 7.02 -14.77 -2.26
CA GLY A 116 7.74 -15.88 -2.89
C GLY A 116 7.50 -16.05 -4.39
N GLU A 117 6.46 -15.43 -4.98
CA GLU A 117 6.20 -15.49 -6.43
C GLU A 117 7.16 -14.60 -7.23
N THR A 118 7.41 -13.38 -6.74
CA THR A 118 8.33 -12.41 -7.37
C THR A 118 9.53 -12.18 -6.46
N THR A 119 10.66 -12.81 -6.77
CA THR A 119 11.82 -12.91 -5.86
C THR A 119 13.03 -12.11 -6.34
N LEU A 120 14.10 -12.09 -5.54
CA LEU A 120 15.41 -11.57 -5.96
C LEU A 120 15.96 -12.26 -7.21
N GLU A 121 15.83 -13.59 -7.26
CA GLU A 121 16.31 -14.40 -8.39
C GLU A 121 15.40 -14.23 -9.63
N LYS A 122 14.08 -14.08 -9.39
CA LYS A 122 13.07 -14.01 -10.45
C LYS A 122 12.16 -12.79 -10.23
N PRO A 123 12.68 -11.56 -10.43
CA PRO A 123 11.91 -10.34 -10.24
C PRO A 123 10.91 -10.19 -11.38
N ARG A 124 9.65 -10.60 -11.14
CA ARG A 124 8.55 -10.57 -12.12
C ARG A 124 7.38 -9.67 -11.68
N GLY A 125 7.59 -8.85 -10.67
CA GLY A 125 6.58 -7.91 -10.18
C GLY A 125 6.43 -6.72 -11.12
N SER A 126 5.23 -6.16 -11.14
CA SER A 126 4.83 -5.07 -12.04
C SER A 126 4.12 -3.94 -11.28
N VAL A 127 3.99 -2.79 -11.92
CA VAL A 127 3.20 -1.64 -11.46
C VAL A 127 2.33 -1.19 -12.61
N PHE A 128 1.06 -0.95 -12.34
CA PHE A 128 0.08 -0.53 -13.33
C PHE A 128 -0.62 0.75 -12.89
N CYS A 129 -1.22 1.44 -13.86
CA CYS A 129 -2.17 2.50 -13.60
C CYS A 129 -3.48 2.29 -14.37
N ILE A 130 -4.58 2.75 -13.79
CA ILE A 130 -5.89 2.83 -14.42
C ILE A 130 -6.31 4.30 -14.40
N ALA A 131 -6.23 4.94 -15.56
CA ALA A 131 -6.56 6.35 -15.74
C ALA A 131 -7.81 6.53 -16.59
N SER A 132 -8.51 7.65 -16.41
CA SER A 132 -9.63 8.02 -17.29
C SER A 132 -9.13 8.35 -18.70
N SER A 133 -9.82 7.87 -19.74
CA SER A 133 -9.52 8.26 -21.13
C SER A 133 -10.22 9.58 -21.50
N PRO A 134 -9.57 10.47 -22.27
CA PRO A 134 -10.25 11.61 -22.89
C PRO A 134 -11.43 11.21 -23.79
N SER A 135 -11.41 10.00 -24.35
CA SER A 135 -12.50 9.45 -25.17
C SER A 135 -13.62 8.80 -24.36
N GLY A 136 -13.56 8.86 -23.02
CA GLY A 136 -14.44 8.15 -22.10
C GLY A 136 -13.94 6.75 -21.74
N GLY A 137 -14.32 6.27 -20.55
CA GLY A 137 -13.89 4.99 -20.00
C GLY A 137 -12.56 5.04 -19.24
N GLN A 138 -12.07 3.88 -18.84
CA GLN A 138 -10.81 3.71 -18.10
C GLN A 138 -9.80 2.93 -18.96
N VAL A 139 -8.52 3.31 -18.87
CA VAL A 139 -7.42 2.68 -19.60
C VAL A 139 -6.40 2.15 -18.59
N LEU A 140 -6.19 0.84 -18.63
CA LEU A 140 -5.12 0.16 -17.90
C LEU A 140 -3.80 0.30 -18.68
N ARG A 141 -2.72 0.70 -18.00
CA ARG A 141 -1.37 0.81 -18.58
C ARG A 141 -0.31 0.25 -17.62
N PRO A 142 0.73 -0.43 -18.12
CA PRO A 142 1.87 -0.81 -17.30
C PRO A 142 2.80 0.41 -17.14
N LEU A 143 3.35 0.59 -15.95
CA LEU A 143 4.39 1.58 -15.67
C LEU A 143 5.77 0.95 -15.61
N VAL A 144 5.84 -0.24 -15.01
CA VAL A 144 6.96 -1.18 -15.05
C VAL A 144 6.40 -2.59 -15.12
N ILE A 145 7.02 -3.46 -15.91
CA ILE A 145 6.51 -4.82 -16.16
C ILE A 145 7.61 -5.86 -15.91
N ASP A 146 7.25 -6.91 -15.17
CA ASP A 146 8.06 -8.11 -14.94
C ASP A 146 9.53 -7.82 -14.55
N CYS A 147 9.78 -6.85 -13.65
CA CYS A 147 11.15 -6.45 -13.30
C CYS A 147 11.40 -6.06 -11.83
N LEU A 148 10.35 -6.06 -11.00
CA LEU A 148 10.46 -5.77 -9.57
C LEU A 148 10.46 -7.06 -8.74
N ALA A 149 11.29 -7.10 -7.69
CA ALA A 149 11.30 -8.17 -6.68
C ALA A 149 10.36 -7.82 -5.53
N HIS A 150 9.16 -8.41 -5.54
CA HIS A 150 8.10 -8.18 -4.56
C HIS A 150 7.74 -6.69 -4.35
N PRO A 151 7.18 -6.02 -5.37
CA PRO A 151 6.67 -4.66 -5.20
C PRO A 151 5.47 -4.66 -4.25
N TRP A 152 5.56 -3.93 -3.14
CA TRP A 152 4.57 -3.99 -2.07
C TRP A 152 3.76 -2.69 -1.99
N GLY A 153 4.07 -1.79 -1.06
CA GLY A 153 3.38 -0.51 -0.92
C GLY A 153 3.66 0.44 -2.08
N ILE A 154 2.67 1.30 -2.36
CA ILE A 154 2.73 2.36 -3.36
C ILE A 154 2.13 3.63 -2.77
N ALA A 155 2.75 4.78 -3.05
CA ALA A 155 2.26 6.09 -2.62
C ALA A 155 2.45 7.12 -3.74
N VAL A 156 1.52 8.08 -3.82
CA VAL A 156 1.60 9.23 -4.73
C VAL A 156 2.05 10.45 -3.94
N SER A 157 3.03 11.17 -4.46
CA SER A 157 3.46 12.47 -3.93
C SER A 157 2.41 13.54 -4.27
N PRO A 158 1.74 14.16 -3.28
CA PRO A 158 0.71 15.17 -3.56
C PRO A 158 1.26 16.43 -4.23
N ASP A 159 2.54 16.73 -4.01
CA ASP A 159 3.24 17.93 -4.49
C ASP A 159 3.72 17.83 -5.95
N THR A 160 4.24 16.67 -6.34
CA THR A 160 4.93 16.47 -7.62
C THR A 160 4.22 15.48 -8.54
N GLY A 161 3.27 14.70 -8.02
CA GLY A 161 2.65 13.57 -8.72
C GLY A 161 3.60 12.38 -8.94
N ALA A 162 4.79 12.38 -8.33
CA ALA A 162 5.71 11.26 -8.39
C ALA A 162 5.10 10.04 -7.67
N LEU A 163 5.37 8.84 -8.19
CA LEU A 163 4.99 7.59 -7.54
C LEU A 163 6.19 7.02 -6.80
N PHE A 164 5.97 6.50 -5.61
CA PHE A 164 6.95 5.75 -4.84
C PHE A 164 6.45 4.33 -4.67
N VAL A 165 7.31 3.35 -4.94
CA VAL A 165 7.01 1.92 -4.87
C VAL A 165 8.06 1.26 -3.98
N ALA A 166 7.61 0.53 -2.97
CA ALA A 166 8.48 -0.30 -2.15
C ALA A 166 8.82 -1.57 -2.93
N GLU A 167 10.08 -1.76 -3.31
CA GLU A 167 10.55 -3.04 -3.83
C GLU A 167 11.22 -3.79 -2.68
N THR A 168 10.41 -4.56 -1.96
CA THR A 168 10.77 -5.13 -0.66
C THR A 168 12.05 -5.92 -0.74
N MET A 169 12.13 -6.91 -1.63
CA MET A 169 13.25 -7.85 -1.62
C MET A 169 14.56 -7.27 -2.17
N LYS A 170 14.53 -6.14 -2.91
CA LYS A 170 15.75 -5.37 -3.26
C LYS A 170 16.04 -4.23 -2.29
N ASN A 171 15.27 -4.14 -1.21
CA ASN A 171 15.49 -3.24 -0.09
C ASN A 171 15.59 -1.77 -0.51
N ARG A 172 14.68 -1.33 -1.40
CA ARG A 172 14.74 0.01 -2.00
C ARG A 172 13.37 0.61 -2.28
N ILE A 173 13.33 1.93 -2.34
CA ILE A 173 12.20 2.69 -2.89
C ILE A 173 12.51 3.05 -4.35
N VAL A 174 11.66 2.59 -5.25
CA VAL A 174 11.65 2.99 -6.65
C VAL A 174 10.74 4.22 -6.78
N ARG A 175 11.24 5.28 -7.39
CA ARG A 175 10.46 6.45 -7.77
C ARG A 175 10.16 6.40 -9.25
N LEU A 176 8.90 6.62 -9.62
CA LEU A 176 8.48 6.81 -11.00
C LEU A 176 8.00 8.23 -11.18
N HIS A 177 8.51 8.89 -12.21
CA HIS A 177 8.11 10.26 -12.56
C HIS A 177 7.64 10.32 -14.00
N GLN A 178 6.47 10.93 -14.23
CA GLN A 178 5.88 10.99 -15.56
C GLN A 178 6.42 12.19 -16.35
N ARG A 179 7.26 11.92 -17.36
CA ARG A 179 7.81 12.94 -18.28
C ARG A 179 8.16 12.28 -19.62
N PRO A 180 7.64 12.73 -20.78
CA PRO A 180 6.42 13.54 -20.98
C PRO A 180 5.15 12.76 -20.57
N SER A 181 3.94 13.29 -20.83
CA SER A 181 2.65 12.79 -20.30
C SER A 181 2.29 11.33 -20.60
N ASN A 182 3.05 10.61 -21.41
CA ASN A 182 2.81 9.21 -21.75
C ASN A 182 3.92 8.25 -21.31
N ALA A 183 4.98 8.74 -20.64
CA ALA A 183 6.11 7.91 -20.24
C ALA A 183 6.45 8.12 -18.76
N TYR A 184 6.67 7.01 -18.05
CA TYR A 184 7.19 7.02 -16.69
C TYR A 184 8.66 6.64 -16.71
N HIS A 185 9.48 7.42 -16.01
CA HIS A 185 10.89 7.12 -15.78
C HIS A 185 11.08 6.62 -14.36
N ALA A 186 11.66 5.43 -14.22
CA ALA A 186 11.96 4.82 -12.93
C ALA A 186 13.40 5.13 -12.50
N SER A 187 13.58 5.46 -11.22
CA SER A 187 14.89 5.63 -10.58
C SER A 187 14.85 5.08 -9.15
N VAL A 188 16.01 4.77 -8.57
CA VAL A 188 16.08 4.48 -7.13
C VAL A 188 16.04 5.79 -6.36
N PHE A 189 15.03 5.97 -5.50
CA PHE A 189 14.91 7.14 -4.63
C PHE A 189 15.68 6.95 -3.33
N TYR A 190 15.58 5.76 -2.75
CA TYR A 190 16.29 5.43 -1.51
C TYR A 190 16.69 3.95 -1.52
N GLN A 191 17.92 3.66 -1.09
CA GLN A 191 18.43 2.30 -0.90
C GLN A 191 18.65 2.07 0.60
N PHE A 192 17.99 1.06 1.15
CA PHE A 192 18.15 0.66 2.54
C PHE A 192 19.19 -0.47 2.67
N SER A 193 19.50 -0.81 3.92
CA SER A 193 20.40 -1.89 4.31
C SER A 193 19.82 -2.71 5.48
N GLY A 194 20.08 -4.01 5.48
CA GLY A 194 19.58 -4.97 6.49
C GLY A 194 18.09 -5.27 6.38
N GLY A 195 17.61 -6.28 7.12
CA GLY A 195 16.21 -6.74 7.08
C GLY A 195 15.75 -7.22 5.71
N MET A 196 14.46 -7.58 5.61
CA MET A 196 13.84 -7.96 4.33
C MET A 196 13.63 -6.74 3.43
N GLY A 197 12.99 -5.68 3.93
CA GLY A 197 12.96 -4.38 3.26
C GLY A 197 11.68 -3.58 3.45
N PRO A 198 11.45 -2.55 2.61
CA PRO A 198 10.30 -1.65 2.75
C PRO A 198 8.99 -2.37 2.41
N SER A 199 7.91 -2.01 3.10
CA SER A 199 6.55 -2.53 2.90
C SER A 199 5.57 -1.39 2.58
N GLY A 200 4.84 -0.90 3.58
CA GLY A 200 3.86 0.18 3.45
C GLY A 200 4.50 1.56 3.23
N LEU A 201 3.86 2.40 2.42
CA LEU A 201 4.30 3.74 2.09
C LEU A 201 3.19 4.77 2.29
N ALA A 202 3.57 5.97 2.74
CA ALA A 202 2.72 7.15 2.69
C ALA A 202 3.57 8.39 2.45
N CYS A 203 3.05 9.32 1.64
CA CYS A 203 3.73 10.58 1.34
C CYS A 203 2.93 11.74 1.95
N GLY A 204 3.63 12.61 2.67
CA GLY A 204 3.08 13.85 3.20
C GLY A 204 3.02 14.94 2.12
N ASP A 205 2.28 16.01 2.42
CA ASP A 205 2.09 17.12 1.48
C ASP A 205 3.37 17.92 1.23
N ASP A 206 4.37 17.80 2.11
CA ASP A 206 5.71 18.38 1.99
C ASP A 206 6.71 17.46 1.23
N GLY A 207 6.22 16.34 0.70
CA GLY A 207 7.02 15.32 0.02
C GLY A 207 7.81 14.40 0.97
N THR A 208 7.62 14.51 2.29
CA THR A 208 8.19 13.56 3.25
C THR A 208 7.57 12.17 3.05
N LEU A 209 8.41 11.16 2.84
CA LEU A 209 8.01 9.77 2.68
C LEU A 209 8.18 9.00 3.99
N TYR A 210 7.09 8.38 4.43
CA TYR A 210 7.06 7.44 5.55
C TYR A 210 7.10 6.03 5.00
N VAL A 211 8.01 5.21 5.50
CA VAL A 211 8.28 3.87 4.98
C VAL A 211 8.30 2.85 6.11
N GLY A 212 7.33 1.94 6.11
CA GLY A 212 7.31 0.78 6.99
C GLY A 212 8.32 -0.26 6.51
N HIS A 213 8.90 -1.01 7.44
CA HIS A 213 9.84 -2.09 7.13
C HIS A 213 9.26 -3.42 7.59
N TYR A 214 9.17 -4.36 6.67
CA TYR A 214 8.81 -5.74 6.99
C TYR A 214 10.08 -6.53 7.30
N ASP A 215 10.05 -7.34 8.34
CA ASP A 215 11.01 -8.41 8.61
C ASP A 215 10.33 -9.52 9.44
N PHE A 216 10.77 -10.75 9.27
CA PHE A 216 10.17 -11.90 9.96
C PHE A 216 10.38 -11.83 11.47
N SER A 217 9.30 -12.03 12.23
CA SER A 217 9.38 -12.12 13.69
C SER A 217 10.26 -13.29 14.13
N GLY A 218 10.93 -13.13 15.27
CA GLY A 218 11.91 -14.11 15.78
C GLY A 218 13.32 -13.98 15.19
N GLY A 219 13.56 -12.98 14.34
CA GLY A 219 14.90 -12.58 13.87
C GLY A 219 15.70 -11.77 14.89
N SER A 220 16.75 -11.09 14.42
CA SER A 220 17.68 -10.33 15.28
C SER A 220 17.11 -9.01 15.84
N ALA A 221 15.99 -8.52 15.29
CA ALA A 221 15.33 -7.30 15.76
C ALA A 221 14.03 -7.63 16.49
N SER A 222 13.74 -6.91 17.58
CA SER A 222 12.48 -7.01 18.31
C SER A 222 11.46 -5.94 17.91
N ASN A 223 11.94 -4.85 17.30
CA ASN A 223 11.16 -3.65 17.00
C ASN A 223 11.10 -3.41 15.50
N GLY A 224 9.89 -3.17 15.00
CA GLY A 224 9.64 -2.69 13.64
C GLY A 224 10.05 -1.24 13.49
N LYS A 225 10.38 -0.86 12.25
CA LYS A 225 10.91 0.47 11.92
C LYS A 225 10.00 1.16 10.92
N VAL A 226 9.79 2.46 11.15
CA VAL A 226 9.22 3.38 10.17
C VAL A 226 10.26 4.45 9.87
N SER A 227 10.82 4.43 8.67
CA SER A 227 11.76 5.46 8.21
C SER A 227 10.99 6.70 7.76
N VAL A 228 11.51 7.88 8.12
CA VAL A 228 11.02 9.18 7.68
C VAL A 228 12.08 9.79 6.77
N ILE A 229 11.80 9.84 5.48
CA ILE A 229 12.74 10.27 4.43
C ILE A 229 12.21 11.60 3.86
N GLY A 230 13.05 12.63 3.83
CA GLY A 230 12.66 13.92 3.25
C GLY A 230 12.46 13.83 1.73
N SER A 231 11.82 14.84 1.15
CA SER A 231 11.66 14.97 -0.32
C SER A 231 13.01 15.04 -1.07
N ASP A 232 14.09 15.37 -0.36
CA ASP A 232 15.49 15.33 -0.81
C ASP A 232 16.10 13.91 -0.86
N GLY A 233 15.37 12.89 -0.42
CA GLY A 233 15.86 11.52 -0.34
C GLY A 233 16.76 11.24 0.87
N ILE A 234 16.83 12.15 1.84
CA ILE A 234 17.65 11.98 3.05
C ILE A 234 16.81 11.41 4.18
N LEU A 235 17.27 10.32 4.81
CA LEU A 235 16.66 9.79 6.03
C LEU A 235 16.80 10.81 7.16
N LYS A 236 15.67 11.32 7.64
CA LYS A 236 15.61 12.32 8.72
C LYS A 236 15.58 11.67 10.10
N ARG A 237 14.82 10.58 10.24
CA ARG A 237 14.74 9.77 11.47
C ARG A 237 14.09 8.42 11.22
N THR A 238 14.18 7.55 12.22
CA THR A 238 13.48 6.26 12.27
C THR A 238 12.62 6.23 13.53
N MET A 239 11.36 5.84 13.36
CA MET A 239 10.41 5.60 14.45
C MET A 239 10.33 4.09 14.68
N GLU A 240 10.05 3.67 15.91
CA GLU A 240 9.99 2.25 16.26
C GLU A 240 8.61 1.87 16.81
N ILE A 241 8.20 0.63 16.54
CA ILE A 241 7.04 -0.02 17.15
C ILE A 241 7.41 -1.42 17.64
N PRO A 242 6.68 -1.99 18.61
CA PRO A 242 6.74 -3.42 18.89
C PRO A 242 6.35 -4.25 17.65
N GLY A 243 7.10 -5.32 17.37
CA GLY A 243 6.83 -6.22 16.25
C GLY A 243 7.46 -5.74 14.94
N THR A 244 8.05 -6.66 14.19
CA THR A 244 8.86 -6.37 12.99
C THR A 244 8.09 -6.53 11.68
N GLU A 245 6.88 -7.07 11.73
CA GLU A 245 6.12 -7.41 10.53
C GLU A 245 5.16 -6.27 10.17
N ILE A 246 5.72 -5.09 9.87
CA ILE A 246 4.93 -3.95 9.38
C ILE A 246 4.43 -4.27 7.96
N THR A 247 3.12 -4.29 7.78
CA THR A 247 2.47 -4.69 6.52
C THR A 247 1.86 -3.52 5.75
N GLY A 248 1.74 -2.35 6.36
CA GLY A 248 1.09 -1.19 5.77
C GLY A 248 1.19 0.03 6.67
N LEU A 249 1.09 1.21 6.07
CA LEU A 249 0.92 2.46 6.81
C LEU A 249 0.16 3.50 5.99
N CYS A 250 -0.43 4.48 6.67
CA CYS A 250 -1.03 5.67 6.07
C CYS A 250 -0.89 6.88 7.01
N LEU A 251 -1.23 8.07 6.53
CA LEU A 251 -1.30 9.27 7.36
C LEU A 251 -2.74 9.46 7.86
N SER A 252 -2.89 9.90 9.10
CA SER A 252 -4.19 10.33 9.63
C SER A 252 -4.75 11.52 8.82
N ALA A 253 -6.08 11.72 8.87
CA ALA A 253 -6.73 12.81 8.12
C ALA A 253 -6.17 14.20 8.48
N ASP A 254 -5.86 14.42 9.76
CA ASP A 254 -5.24 15.64 10.29
C ASP A 254 -3.71 15.72 10.07
N LYS A 255 -3.11 14.66 9.49
CA LYS A 255 -1.66 14.51 9.29
C LYS A 255 -0.85 14.64 10.58
N GLY A 256 -1.46 14.40 11.74
CA GLY A 256 -0.79 14.38 13.05
C GLY A 256 -0.07 13.07 13.34
N TYR A 257 -0.50 11.98 12.70
CA TYR A 257 -0.03 10.62 12.97
C TYR A 257 0.29 9.83 11.70
N VAL A 258 1.26 8.93 11.82
CA VAL A 258 1.41 7.77 10.96
C VAL A 258 0.65 6.61 11.60
N ILE A 259 -0.29 6.03 10.87
CA ILE A 259 -1.05 4.85 11.28
C ILE A 259 -0.39 3.64 10.63
N VAL A 260 -0.01 2.64 11.43
CA VAL A 260 0.83 1.51 10.98
C VAL A 260 0.15 0.20 11.35
N THR A 261 0.01 -0.74 10.42
CA THR A 261 -0.42 -2.11 10.72
C THR A 261 0.80 -3.00 10.94
N GLU A 262 0.80 -3.75 12.04
CA GLU A 262 1.83 -4.72 12.40
C GLU A 262 1.16 -6.08 12.65
N THR A 263 1.51 -7.08 11.84
CA THR A 263 0.75 -8.32 11.80
C THR A 263 1.18 -9.36 12.85
N SER A 264 2.40 -9.33 13.37
CA SER A 264 2.85 -10.34 14.34
C SER A 264 2.17 -10.19 15.70
N THR A 265 1.84 -8.95 16.06
CA THR A 265 1.04 -8.59 17.25
C THR A 265 -0.43 -8.35 16.93
N ASN A 266 -0.80 -8.34 15.64
CA ASN A 266 -2.15 -8.06 15.14
C ASN A 266 -2.70 -6.71 15.65
N THR A 267 -1.90 -5.65 15.54
CA THR A 267 -2.25 -4.32 16.04
C THR A 267 -2.05 -3.19 15.02
N ILE A 268 -2.78 -2.10 15.24
CA ILE A 268 -2.51 -0.81 14.61
C ILE A 268 -1.79 0.10 15.63
N HIS A 269 -0.72 0.75 15.19
CA HIS A 269 0.00 1.76 15.97
C HIS A 269 -0.24 3.16 15.40
N ARG A 270 -0.46 4.13 16.28
CA ARG A 270 -0.51 5.57 15.94
C ARG A 270 0.75 6.25 16.44
N LEU A 271 1.59 6.67 15.49
CA LEU A 271 2.87 7.32 15.74
C LEU A 271 2.79 8.82 15.48
N PRO A 272 3.07 9.69 16.47
CA PRO A 272 3.00 11.13 16.26
C PRO A 272 4.09 11.61 15.28
N ILE A 273 3.72 12.50 14.39
CA ILE A 273 4.65 13.10 13.41
C ILE A 273 5.48 14.23 14.03
N ARG A 274 5.05 14.82 15.15
CA ARG A 274 5.81 15.85 15.88
C ARG A 274 6.31 15.30 17.21
#